data_AF-A0A2N9NQ73-F1
#
_entry.id   AF-A0A2N9NQ73-F1
#
_cell.length_a   1.000
_cell.length_b   1.000
_cell.length_c   1.000
_cell.angle_alpha   90.00
_cell.angle_beta   90.00
_cell.angle_gamma   90.00
#
_symmetry.space_group_name_H-M   'P 1'
#
loop_
_entity.id
_entity.type
_entity.pdbx_description
1 polymer ?
#
loop_
_entity_poly.entity_id
_entity_poly.type
_entity_poly.pdbx_seq_one_letter_code
_entity_poly.pdbx_strand_id
1 'polypeptide(L)'
;MSSRRPVGFASWESVKLPIYYCPVKVKRKPVANASGEGRASSPSPDPVFKIYDSYQIAYYEGGAWRNVRASTLEKAKTKGKKIAKRLAENGSQAIGLPQEDCRIYVSAKHILQPHNLQVDAAARLVDDLLRRLNGTSLQQAVDFFNAHGKRVIVGAKTAVAYEAYIEDLKRRGVGIHHLRDVKRFVGAFLKAFPGEIAIIRTSEIDAYLNRLGGRARNKNNARDRIISFFNFMVQKGYLPKGIDHAAKSTTSFTDPRPVITSEEEAVASAEATDLYLPEDMGRILAAAEIDERVTLELKAFSGLRTEELARMWWVLINAKAGYINVTDAIAKVNQRAVPILENLKRRLAAYPETEKRDKVSKRWGSSNSLYHAWKRVTDKAGLPYKKNAFRNSYISYRLAQTKDINLVAYESGNSPEIIRKYYLDLVTPEQAADWFSL
;
A
#
# COMPACT_ATOMS: atom_id res chain seq x y z
N MET A 1 -15.30 -46.78 -60.19
CA MET A 1 -13.99 -47.14 -60.79
C MET A 1 -14.04 -48.60 -61.18
N SER A 2 -13.75 -48.90 -62.45
CA SER A 2 -13.70 -50.25 -63.04
C SER A 2 -12.94 -51.25 -62.15
N SER A 3 -13.43 -52.49 -62.13
CA SER A 3 -12.98 -53.72 -61.43
C SER A 3 -11.54 -54.17 -61.73
N ARG A 4 -10.60 -53.24 -61.85
CA ARG A 4 -9.19 -53.56 -62.07
C ARG A 4 -8.59 -54.07 -60.77
N ARG A 5 -8.09 -55.32 -60.78
CA ARG A 5 -7.30 -55.84 -59.66
C ARG A 5 -6.01 -55.02 -59.53
N PRO A 6 -5.59 -54.63 -58.32
CA PRO A 6 -4.29 -53.99 -58.11
C PRO A 6 -3.16 -54.88 -58.64
N VAL A 7 -2.21 -54.29 -59.35
CA VAL A 7 -0.99 -54.99 -59.83
C VAL A 7 0.09 -55.05 -58.75
N GLY A 8 -0.15 -54.42 -57.60
CA GLY A 8 0.70 -54.47 -56.42
C GLY A 8 0.16 -53.57 -55.32
N PHE A 9 0.82 -53.61 -54.16
CA PHE A 9 0.52 -52.74 -53.03
C PHE A 9 1.79 -52.06 -52.53
N ALA A 10 1.66 -50.79 -52.16
CA ALA A 10 2.66 -50.13 -51.33
C ALA A 10 2.16 -50.16 -49.89
N SER A 11 2.96 -50.72 -48.99
CA SER A 11 2.54 -50.94 -47.60
C SER A 11 3.56 -50.31 -46.64
N TRP A 12 3.05 -49.71 -45.57
CA TRP A 12 3.79 -49.31 -44.38
C TRP A 12 2.90 -49.57 -43.17
N GLU A 13 3.33 -50.44 -42.27
CA GLU A 13 2.54 -50.91 -41.11
C GLU A 13 1.12 -51.37 -41.51
N SER A 14 0.07 -50.77 -40.94
CA SER A 14 -1.33 -51.10 -41.20
C SER A 14 -1.89 -50.47 -42.48
N VAL A 15 -1.17 -49.51 -43.10
CA VAL A 15 -1.63 -48.81 -44.30
C VAL A 15 -1.18 -49.54 -45.56
N LYS A 16 -2.16 -50.01 -46.35
CA LYS A 16 -1.94 -50.67 -47.65
C LYS A 16 -2.59 -49.86 -48.78
N LEU A 17 -1.77 -49.33 -49.68
CA LEU A 17 -2.22 -48.53 -50.82
C LEU A 17 -2.19 -49.37 -52.11
N PRO A 18 -3.33 -49.54 -52.80
CA PRO A 18 -3.37 -50.28 -54.05
C PRO A 18 -2.68 -49.53 -55.19
N ILE A 19 -1.92 -50.26 -56.00
CA ILE A 19 -1.28 -49.77 -57.23
C ILE A 19 -1.99 -50.38 -58.42
N TYR A 20 -2.47 -49.56 -59.34
CA TYR A 20 -3.15 -49.97 -60.55
C TYR A 20 -2.29 -49.67 -61.78
N TYR A 21 -2.20 -50.62 -62.72
CA TYR A 21 -1.60 -50.35 -64.02
C TYR A 21 -2.61 -49.58 -64.89
N CYS A 22 -2.23 -48.38 -65.29
CA CYS A 22 -3.05 -47.39 -65.96
C CYS A 22 -2.24 -46.72 -67.08
N PRO A 23 -1.95 -47.41 -68.20
CA PRO A 23 -1.09 -46.89 -69.26
C PRO A 23 -1.63 -45.57 -69.83
N VAL A 24 -0.73 -44.68 -70.22
CA VAL A 24 -1.07 -43.37 -70.77
C VAL A 24 -0.80 -43.37 -72.27
N LYS A 25 -1.83 -43.04 -73.05
CA LYS A 25 -1.74 -42.83 -74.50
C LYS A 25 -1.37 -41.37 -74.76
N VAL A 26 -0.15 -41.12 -75.23
CA VAL A 26 0.35 -39.77 -75.53
C VAL A 26 0.44 -39.58 -77.03
N LYS A 27 -0.12 -38.48 -77.55
CA LYS A 27 -0.02 -38.11 -78.97
C LYS A 27 1.43 -37.77 -79.28
N ARG A 28 2.03 -38.46 -80.25
CA ARG A 28 3.40 -38.17 -80.69
C ARG A 28 3.36 -36.85 -81.47
N LYS A 29 4.15 -35.85 -81.05
CA LYS A 29 4.33 -34.64 -81.87
C LYS A 29 5.10 -35.05 -83.15
N PRO A 30 4.73 -34.54 -84.34
CA PRO A 30 5.52 -34.75 -85.55
C PRO A 30 6.95 -34.27 -85.31
N VAL A 31 7.94 -35.11 -85.62
CA VAL A 31 9.35 -34.71 -85.62
C VAL A 31 9.55 -33.91 -86.90
N ALA A 32 9.77 -32.60 -86.79
CA ALA A 32 10.23 -31.80 -87.92
C ALA A 32 11.69 -32.17 -88.19
N ASN A 33 11.93 -32.94 -89.26
CA ASN A 33 13.28 -33.09 -89.79
C ASN A 33 13.64 -31.86 -90.63
N ALA A 34 14.88 -31.41 -90.47
CA ALA A 34 15.42 -30.16 -90.95
C ALA A 34 15.61 -30.09 -92.48
N SER A 35 15.82 -28.86 -92.97
CA SER A 35 16.32 -28.43 -94.30
C SER A 35 15.40 -28.53 -95.53
N GLY A 36 15.21 -27.37 -96.19
CA GLY A 36 15.22 -27.22 -97.66
C GLY A 36 13.93 -27.47 -98.46
N GLU A 37 13.32 -26.37 -98.93
CA GLU A 37 12.52 -26.14 -100.15
C GLU A 37 11.60 -27.22 -100.77
N GLY A 38 10.36 -26.79 -101.13
CA GLY A 38 9.57 -27.40 -102.21
C GLY A 38 8.14 -27.84 -101.83
N ARG A 39 7.13 -27.24 -102.49
CA ARG A 39 5.69 -27.51 -102.35
C ARG A 39 5.29 -28.96 -102.72
N ALA A 40 4.36 -29.55 -101.96
CA ALA A 40 3.09 -30.13 -102.47
C ALA A 40 2.23 -30.67 -101.31
N SER A 41 0.94 -30.33 -101.33
CA SER A 41 -0.10 -30.80 -100.41
C SER A 41 -0.53 -32.24 -100.72
N SER A 42 -0.51 -33.10 -99.71
CA SER A 42 -1.18 -34.42 -99.67
C SER A 42 -1.43 -34.82 -98.20
N PRO A 43 -2.44 -35.66 -97.91
CA PRO A 43 -3.28 -35.55 -96.71
C PRO A 43 -2.56 -35.91 -95.40
N SER A 44 -2.94 -35.20 -94.32
CA SER A 44 -2.36 -35.41 -92.98
C SER A 44 -2.50 -36.86 -92.51
N PRO A 45 -1.41 -37.51 -92.07
CA PRO A 45 -1.47 -38.87 -91.54
C PRO A 45 -2.19 -38.88 -90.18
N ASP A 46 -2.94 -39.97 -89.92
CA ASP A 46 -3.58 -40.23 -88.64
C ASP A 46 -2.60 -40.03 -87.47
N PRO A 47 -3.04 -39.43 -86.36
CA PRO A 47 -2.14 -39.13 -85.26
C PRO A 47 -1.55 -40.41 -84.65
N VAL A 48 -0.22 -40.55 -84.76
CA VAL A 48 0.51 -41.66 -84.14
C VAL A 48 0.56 -41.45 -82.62
N PHE A 49 0.03 -42.40 -81.86
CA PHE A 49 0.08 -42.37 -80.40
C PHE A 49 1.13 -43.35 -79.88
N LYS A 50 1.88 -42.94 -78.84
CA LYS A 50 2.75 -43.84 -78.08
C LYS A 50 2.12 -44.13 -76.72
N ILE A 51 2.06 -45.42 -76.38
CA ILE A 51 1.58 -45.88 -75.08
C ILE A 51 2.78 -45.97 -74.15
N TYR A 52 2.66 -45.36 -72.97
CA TYR A 52 3.64 -45.44 -71.91
C TYR A 52 3.06 -46.17 -70.71
N ASP A 53 3.86 -47.05 -70.12
CA ASP A 53 3.55 -47.67 -68.84
C ASP A 53 3.37 -46.59 -67.78
N SER A 54 2.28 -46.69 -67.03
CA SER A 54 2.01 -45.80 -65.92
C SER A 54 1.26 -46.56 -64.83
N TYR A 55 1.70 -46.36 -63.60
CA TYR A 55 1.21 -47.02 -62.42
C TYR A 55 0.61 -45.95 -61.51
N GLN A 56 -0.65 -46.12 -61.14
CA GLN A 56 -1.42 -45.15 -60.37
C GLN A 56 -1.66 -45.67 -58.95
N ILE A 57 -1.33 -44.85 -57.96
CA ILE A 57 -1.55 -45.10 -56.54
C ILE A 57 -2.73 -44.22 -56.13
N ALA A 58 -3.82 -44.85 -55.69
CA ALA A 58 -5.01 -44.15 -55.21
C ALA A 58 -5.05 -44.21 -53.68
N TYR A 59 -5.25 -43.06 -53.02
CA TYR A 59 -5.33 -42.97 -51.56
C TYR A 59 -6.28 -41.85 -51.13
N TYR A 60 -6.82 -41.95 -49.92
CA TYR A 60 -7.71 -40.94 -49.35
C TYR A 60 -6.96 -40.10 -48.33
N GLU A 61 -6.96 -38.78 -48.49
CA GLU A 61 -6.23 -37.85 -47.62
C GLU A 61 -6.91 -36.47 -47.63
N GLY A 62 -7.14 -35.92 -46.45
CA GLY A 62 -7.72 -34.58 -46.28
C GLY A 62 -9.12 -34.44 -46.86
N GLY A 63 -9.96 -35.48 -46.73
CA GLY A 63 -11.36 -35.46 -47.20
C GLY A 63 -11.56 -35.73 -48.70
N ALA A 64 -10.51 -36.02 -49.47
CA ALA A 64 -10.61 -36.27 -50.90
C ALA A 64 -9.74 -37.46 -51.36
N TRP A 65 -10.17 -38.11 -52.44
CA TRP A 65 -9.38 -39.13 -53.15
C TRP A 65 -8.28 -38.47 -53.97
N ARG A 66 -7.03 -38.87 -53.72
CA ARG A 66 -5.84 -38.41 -54.44
C ARG A 66 -5.24 -39.54 -55.27
N ASN A 67 -4.66 -39.17 -56.40
CA ASN A 67 -4.04 -40.09 -57.34
C ASN A 67 -2.62 -39.63 -57.69
N VAL A 68 -1.63 -40.50 -57.52
CA VAL A 68 -0.24 -40.22 -57.91
C VAL A 68 0.22 -41.27 -58.91
N ARG A 69 0.90 -40.82 -59.97
CA ARG A 69 1.43 -41.69 -61.03
C ARG A 69 2.95 -41.89 -60.93
N ALA A 70 3.40 -43.05 -61.35
CA ALA A 70 4.80 -43.40 -61.54
C ALA A 70 4.98 -44.15 -62.87
N SER A 71 6.18 -44.05 -63.46
CA SER A 71 6.50 -44.65 -64.77
C SER A 71 6.83 -46.14 -64.71
N THR A 72 7.15 -46.67 -63.53
CA THR A 72 7.45 -48.10 -63.30
C THR A 72 6.81 -48.58 -62.01
N LEU A 73 6.56 -49.90 -61.89
CA LEU A 73 5.98 -50.49 -60.69
C LEU A 73 6.84 -50.24 -59.45
N GLU A 74 8.17 -50.40 -59.56
CA GLU A 74 9.09 -50.16 -58.45
C GLU A 74 9.10 -48.69 -57.99
N LYS A 75 9.03 -47.73 -58.93
CA LYS A 75 8.87 -46.32 -58.57
C LYS A 75 7.53 -46.05 -57.89
N ALA A 76 6.47 -46.76 -58.29
CA ALA A 76 5.17 -46.67 -57.65
C ALA A 76 5.18 -47.27 -56.23
N LYS A 77 5.86 -48.40 -56.00
CA LYS A 77 6.06 -48.98 -54.66
C LYS A 77 6.83 -48.02 -53.75
N THR A 78 7.93 -47.44 -54.23
CA THR A 78 8.74 -46.50 -53.43
C THR A 78 7.99 -45.20 -53.10
N LYS A 79 7.30 -44.59 -54.08
CA LYS A 79 6.45 -43.41 -53.83
C LYS A 79 5.29 -43.75 -52.90
N GLY A 80 4.62 -44.87 -53.15
CA GLY A 80 3.50 -45.35 -52.35
C GLY A 80 3.90 -45.66 -50.91
N LYS A 81 5.10 -46.21 -50.68
CA LYS A 81 5.61 -46.50 -49.33
C LYS A 81 5.84 -45.22 -48.53
N LYS A 82 6.32 -44.13 -49.16
CA LYS A 82 6.43 -42.81 -48.53
C LYS A 82 5.05 -42.24 -48.17
N ILE A 83 4.05 -42.43 -49.04
CA ILE A 83 2.67 -41.98 -48.79
C ILE A 83 2.02 -42.82 -47.68
N ALA A 84 2.18 -44.14 -47.72
CA ALA A 84 1.68 -45.05 -46.69
C ALA A 84 2.28 -44.74 -45.32
N LYS A 85 3.60 -44.47 -45.26
CA LYS A 85 4.28 -44.01 -44.05
C LYS A 85 3.68 -42.71 -43.51
N ARG A 86 3.50 -41.69 -44.36
CA ARG A 86 2.89 -40.41 -43.97
C ARG A 86 1.46 -40.57 -43.43
N LEU A 87 0.65 -41.42 -44.05
CA LEU A 87 -0.73 -41.70 -43.64
C LEU A 87 -0.80 -42.52 -42.35
N ALA A 88 0.15 -43.42 -42.11
CA ALA A 88 0.25 -44.19 -40.87
C ALA A 88 0.64 -43.27 -39.70
N GLU A 89 1.60 -42.36 -39.90
CA GLU A 89 2.10 -41.45 -38.87
C GLU A 89 1.13 -40.32 -38.53
N ASN A 90 0.46 -39.73 -39.52
CA ASN A 90 -0.34 -38.51 -39.33
C ASN A 90 -1.86 -38.72 -39.47
N GLY A 91 -2.32 -39.95 -39.75
CA GLY A 91 -3.71 -40.24 -40.11
C GLY A 91 -4.13 -39.65 -41.46
N SER A 92 -5.37 -39.92 -41.89
CA SER A 92 -5.94 -39.36 -43.13
C SER A 92 -6.36 -37.89 -43.00
N GLN A 93 -6.30 -37.33 -41.79
CA GLN A 93 -6.51 -35.90 -41.53
C GLN A 93 -5.21 -35.15 -41.81
N ALA A 94 -4.97 -34.81 -43.08
CA ALA A 94 -4.07 -33.71 -43.36
C ALA A 94 -4.75 -32.43 -42.87
N ILE A 95 -4.46 -31.99 -41.63
CA ILE A 95 -4.74 -30.62 -41.19
C ILE A 95 -3.78 -29.72 -41.95
N GLY A 96 -4.08 -29.49 -43.23
CA GLY A 96 -3.45 -28.43 -44.00
C GLY A 96 -4.11 -27.14 -43.56
N LEU A 97 -3.35 -26.25 -42.93
CA LEU A 97 -3.82 -24.89 -42.68
C LEU A 97 -4.15 -24.25 -44.04
N PRO A 98 -5.37 -23.73 -44.24
CA PRO A 98 -5.71 -22.91 -45.40
C PRO A 98 -4.65 -21.83 -45.64
N GLN A 99 -4.51 -21.39 -46.89
CA GLN A 99 -3.49 -20.38 -47.23
C GLN A 99 -3.69 -19.07 -46.46
N GLU A 100 -4.94 -18.74 -46.12
CA GLU A 100 -5.30 -17.63 -45.24
C GLU A 100 -4.72 -17.80 -43.83
N ASP A 101 -4.96 -18.93 -43.18
CA ASP A 101 -4.43 -19.22 -41.84
C ASP A 101 -2.89 -19.28 -41.83
N CYS A 102 -2.28 -19.81 -42.89
CA CYS A 102 -0.82 -19.76 -43.07
C CYS A 102 -0.31 -18.31 -43.08
N ARG A 103 -1.00 -17.38 -43.76
CA ARG A 103 -0.62 -15.97 -43.79
C ARG A 103 -0.76 -15.32 -42.42
N ILE A 104 -1.85 -15.60 -41.69
CA ILE A 104 -2.07 -15.12 -40.32
C ILE A 104 -0.95 -15.61 -39.40
N TYR A 105 -0.61 -16.91 -39.46
CA TYR A 105 0.46 -17.48 -38.65
C TYR A 105 1.83 -16.85 -38.96
N VAL A 106 2.19 -16.70 -40.23
CA VAL A 106 3.46 -16.07 -40.63
C VAL A 106 3.51 -14.61 -40.19
N SER A 107 2.41 -13.87 -40.35
CA SER A 107 2.29 -12.48 -39.88
C SER A 107 2.43 -12.38 -38.36
N ALA A 108 1.71 -13.19 -37.60
CA ALA A 108 1.79 -13.24 -36.14
C ALA A 108 3.21 -13.58 -35.67
N LYS A 109 3.87 -14.55 -36.32
CA LYS A 109 5.27 -14.89 -36.04
C LYS A 109 6.22 -13.71 -36.27
N HIS A 110 6.00 -12.93 -37.33
CA HIS A 110 6.80 -11.75 -37.62
C HIS A 110 6.58 -10.63 -36.60
N ILE A 111 5.33 -10.38 -36.20
CA ILE A 111 4.98 -9.39 -35.16
C ILE A 111 5.62 -9.74 -33.81
N LEU A 112 5.65 -11.02 -33.44
CA LEU A 112 6.18 -11.48 -32.15
C LEU A 112 7.70 -11.67 -32.15
N GLN A 113 8.35 -11.65 -33.33
CA GLN A 113 9.79 -11.85 -33.47
C GLN A 113 10.64 -10.87 -32.61
N PRO A 114 10.36 -9.55 -32.58
CA PRO A 114 11.12 -8.62 -31.73
C PRO A 114 10.97 -8.87 -30.23
N HIS A 115 9.88 -9.54 -29.82
CA HIS A 115 9.59 -9.88 -28.43
C HIS A 115 10.10 -11.27 -28.03
N ASN A 116 10.72 -12.00 -28.96
CA ASN A 116 11.20 -13.37 -28.77
C ASN A 116 10.11 -14.34 -28.22
N LEU A 117 8.86 -14.14 -28.65
CA LEU A 117 7.72 -14.96 -28.25
C LEU A 117 7.26 -15.86 -29.41
N GLN A 118 6.93 -17.11 -29.10
CA GLN A 118 6.22 -17.99 -30.03
C GLN A 118 4.73 -17.64 -30.06
N VAL A 119 4.04 -18.00 -31.15
CA VAL A 119 2.62 -17.67 -31.36
C VAL A 119 1.74 -18.27 -30.26
N ASP A 120 2.01 -19.52 -29.87
CA ASP A 120 1.28 -20.20 -28.80
C ASP A 120 1.55 -19.59 -27.42
N ALA A 121 2.80 -19.22 -27.12
CA ALA A 121 3.18 -18.56 -25.88
C ALA A 121 2.50 -17.18 -25.74
N ALA A 122 2.43 -16.41 -26.83
CA ALA A 122 1.74 -15.13 -26.85
C ALA A 122 0.23 -15.30 -26.64
N ALA A 123 -0.40 -16.30 -27.27
CA ALA A 123 -1.83 -16.59 -27.07
C ALA A 123 -2.13 -16.93 -25.61
N ARG A 124 -1.32 -17.77 -24.96
CA ARG A 124 -1.46 -18.11 -23.54
C ARG A 124 -1.27 -16.91 -22.62
N LEU A 125 -0.30 -16.04 -22.93
CA LEU A 125 -0.06 -14.81 -22.16
C LEU A 125 -1.24 -13.86 -22.26
N VAL A 126 -1.77 -13.64 -23.46
CA VAL A 126 -2.94 -12.77 -23.69
C VAL A 126 -4.16 -13.32 -22.96
N ASP A 127 -4.42 -14.63 -23.03
CA ASP A 127 -5.50 -15.27 -22.28
C ASP A 127 -5.36 -15.07 -20.76
N ASP A 128 -4.16 -15.32 -20.20
CA ASP A 128 -3.90 -15.10 -18.76
C ASP A 128 -4.15 -13.65 -18.35
N LEU A 129 -3.63 -12.68 -19.11
CA LEU A 129 -3.80 -11.26 -18.82
C LEU A 129 -5.26 -10.85 -18.91
N LEU A 130 -6.01 -11.30 -19.92
CA LEU A 130 -7.43 -11.01 -20.07
C LEU A 130 -8.26 -11.61 -18.92
N ARG A 131 -7.94 -12.84 -18.48
CA ARG A 131 -8.58 -13.44 -17.30
C ARG A 131 -8.32 -12.63 -16.04
N ARG A 132 -7.10 -12.10 -15.85
CA ARG A 132 -6.73 -11.28 -14.69
C ARG A 132 -7.36 -9.88 -14.72
N LEU A 133 -7.56 -9.30 -15.91
CA LEU A 133 -8.17 -7.98 -16.08
C LEU A 133 -9.69 -7.98 -15.90
N ASN A 134 -10.33 -9.15 -15.92
CA ASN A 134 -11.74 -9.38 -15.56
C ASN A 134 -12.71 -8.33 -16.15
N GLY A 135 -12.65 -8.15 -17.48
CA GLY A 135 -13.51 -7.20 -18.21
C GLY A 135 -12.85 -5.86 -18.56
N THR A 136 -11.65 -5.56 -18.04
CA THR A 136 -10.84 -4.41 -18.45
C THR A 136 -10.00 -4.74 -19.69
N SER A 137 -9.81 -3.79 -20.61
CA SER A 137 -8.99 -4.04 -21.81
C SER A 137 -7.49 -3.95 -21.50
N LEU A 138 -6.67 -4.66 -22.29
CA LEU A 138 -5.20 -4.56 -22.22
C LEU A 138 -4.72 -3.13 -22.44
N GLN A 139 -5.38 -2.38 -23.33
CA GLN A 139 -5.05 -0.98 -23.60
C GLN A 139 -5.27 -0.11 -22.35
N GLN A 140 -6.42 -0.26 -21.69
CA GLN A 140 -6.70 0.45 -20.43
C GLN A 140 -5.69 0.13 -19.33
N ALA A 141 -5.26 -1.13 -19.23
CA ALA A 141 -4.24 -1.54 -18.26
C ALA A 141 -2.87 -0.90 -18.55
N VAL A 142 -2.48 -0.84 -19.82
CA VAL A 142 -1.25 -0.16 -20.26
C VAL A 142 -1.33 1.34 -20.02
N ASP A 143 -2.45 1.97 -20.35
CA ASP A 143 -2.68 3.40 -20.14
C ASP A 143 -2.63 3.76 -18.66
N PHE A 144 -3.26 2.93 -17.81
CA PHE A 144 -3.19 3.08 -16.36
C PHE A 144 -1.76 2.96 -15.84
N PHE A 145 -1.01 1.95 -16.28
CA PHE A 145 0.41 1.80 -15.91
C PHE A 145 1.25 2.99 -16.41
N ASN A 146 0.97 3.49 -17.60
CA ASN A 146 1.67 4.64 -18.16
C ASN A 146 1.40 5.92 -17.37
N ALA A 147 0.15 6.14 -16.96
CA ALA A 147 -0.26 7.32 -16.21
C ALA A 147 0.22 7.29 -14.75
N HIS A 148 0.20 6.11 -14.11
CA HIS A 148 0.36 6.00 -12.66
C HIS A 148 1.54 5.14 -12.20
N GLY A 149 1.92 4.12 -12.97
CA GLY A 149 2.91 3.10 -12.60
C GLY A 149 4.33 3.36 -13.11
N LYS A 150 4.51 4.06 -14.24
CA LYS A 150 5.82 4.26 -14.89
C LYS A 150 6.91 4.87 -14.01
N ARG A 151 6.51 5.72 -13.06
CA ARG A 151 7.44 6.42 -12.15
C ARG A 151 7.57 5.73 -10.78
N VAL A 152 6.92 4.58 -10.62
CA VAL A 152 6.93 3.81 -9.37
C VAL A 152 8.16 2.92 -9.31
N ILE A 153 8.84 2.91 -8.17
CA ILE A 153 9.92 1.96 -7.88
C ILE A 153 9.29 0.58 -7.68
N VAL A 154 9.28 -0.22 -8.76
CA VAL A 154 8.68 -1.57 -8.75
C VAL A 154 9.46 -2.49 -7.82
N GLY A 155 8.74 -3.32 -7.06
CA GLY A 155 9.34 -4.35 -6.20
C GLY A 155 9.98 -3.80 -4.91
N ALA A 156 9.78 -2.54 -4.57
CA ALA A 156 10.33 -1.94 -3.36
C ALA A 156 9.86 -2.69 -2.11
N LYS A 157 10.83 -3.31 -1.41
CA LYS A 157 10.56 -4.05 -0.18
C LYS A 157 10.31 -3.08 0.97
N THR A 158 9.40 -3.45 1.86
CA THR A 158 8.98 -2.67 3.03
C THR A 158 10.15 -2.25 3.92
N ALA A 159 11.20 -3.08 4.05
CA ALA A 159 12.41 -2.77 4.80
C ALA A 159 13.18 -1.57 4.22
N VAL A 160 13.48 -1.60 2.92
CA VAL A 160 14.22 -0.52 2.24
C VAL A 160 13.44 0.80 2.30
N ALA A 161 12.14 0.73 2.06
CA ALA A 161 11.26 1.89 2.12
C ALA A 161 11.18 2.51 3.53
N TYR A 162 11.25 1.67 4.56
CA TYR A 162 11.27 2.11 5.96
C TYR A 162 12.59 2.76 6.37
N GLU A 163 13.72 2.24 5.93
CA GLU A 163 15.02 2.86 6.19
C GLU A 163 15.08 4.27 5.59
N ALA A 164 14.64 4.41 4.34
CA ALA A 164 14.51 5.71 3.68
C ALA A 164 13.58 6.66 4.45
N TYR A 165 12.48 6.15 5.02
CA TYR A 165 11.56 6.95 5.83
C TYR A 165 12.19 7.45 7.13
N ILE A 166 12.90 6.57 7.85
CA ILE A 166 13.59 6.94 9.08
C ILE A 166 14.71 7.95 8.80
N GLU A 167 15.44 7.80 7.70
CA GLU A 167 16.48 8.75 7.30
C GLU A 167 15.90 10.13 6.96
N ASP A 168 14.79 10.19 6.21
CA ASP A 168 14.10 11.44 5.89
C ASP A 168 13.63 12.16 7.17
N LEU A 169 13.04 11.42 8.11
CA LEU A 169 12.61 11.96 9.40
C LEU A 169 13.79 12.51 10.22
N LYS A 170 14.93 11.82 10.26
CA LYS A 170 16.15 12.31 10.92
C LYS A 170 16.68 13.58 10.26
N ARG A 171 16.73 13.62 8.93
CA ARG A 171 17.20 14.77 8.16
C ARG A 171 16.33 16.01 8.39
N ARG A 172 15.02 15.80 8.57
CA ARG A 172 14.06 16.86 8.94
C ARG A 172 14.14 17.30 10.40
N GLY A 173 14.98 16.67 11.22
CA GLY A 173 15.13 17.01 12.63
C GLY A 173 13.86 16.78 13.46
N VAL A 174 13.03 15.79 13.12
CA VAL A 174 11.78 15.55 13.86
C VAL A 174 12.08 15.18 15.32
N GLY A 175 11.18 15.59 16.22
CA GLY A 175 11.36 15.37 17.66
C GLY A 175 11.52 13.89 18.03
N ILE A 176 12.32 13.62 19.07
CA ILE A 176 12.68 12.27 19.53
C ILE A 176 11.45 11.38 19.82
N HIS A 177 10.37 11.96 20.37
CA HIS A 177 9.14 11.22 20.67
C HIS A 177 8.40 10.80 19.40
N HIS A 178 8.39 11.66 18.38
CA HIS A 178 7.79 11.32 17.09
C HIS A 178 8.55 10.16 16.44
N LEU A 179 9.90 10.22 16.44
CA LEU A 179 10.74 9.15 15.88
C LEU A 179 10.56 7.82 16.64
N ARG A 180 10.42 7.88 17.97
CA ARG A 180 10.12 6.70 18.81
C ARG A 180 8.76 6.09 18.45
N ASP A 181 7.73 6.92 18.31
CA ASP A 181 6.37 6.44 18.00
C ASP A 181 6.31 5.87 16.57
N VAL A 182 7.00 6.46 15.60
CA VAL A 182 7.16 5.89 14.25
C VAL A 182 7.83 4.52 14.33
N LYS A 183 8.96 4.40 15.03
CA LYS A 183 9.64 3.12 15.22
C LYS A 183 8.75 2.07 15.86
N ARG A 184 7.95 2.46 16.85
CA ARG A 184 7.00 1.57 17.52
C ARG A 184 5.90 1.09 16.57
N PHE A 185 5.18 2.02 15.93
CA PHE A 185 3.97 1.68 15.18
C PHE A 185 4.26 1.19 13.77
N VAL A 186 5.08 1.92 13.01
CA VAL A 186 5.44 1.55 11.64
C VAL A 186 6.38 0.34 11.67
N GLY A 187 7.36 0.32 12.58
CA GLY A 187 8.24 -0.84 12.72
C GLY A 187 7.49 -2.14 13.07
N ALA A 188 6.50 -2.09 13.97
CA ALA A 188 5.65 -3.26 14.26
C ALA A 188 4.79 -3.67 13.06
N PHE A 189 4.23 -2.69 12.33
CA PHE A 189 3.45 -2.95 11.12
C PHE A 189 4.28 -3.68 10.05
N LEU A 190 5.51 -3.24 9.78
CA LEU A 190 6.34 -3.85 8.74
C LEU A 190 6.81 -5.26 9.08
N LYS A 191 6.87 -5.62 10.36
CA LYS A 191 7.09 -7.01 10.79
C LYS A 191 5.90 -7.91 10.42
N ALA A 192 4.68 -7.37 10.44
CA ALA A 192 3.47 -8.10 10.04
C ALA A 192 3.29 -8.15 8.51
N PHE A 193 3.90 -7.21 7.78
CA PHE A 193 3.82 -7.09 6.32
C PHE A 193 5.20 -7.12 5.66
N PRO A 194 5.93 -8.26 5.71
CA PRO A 194 7.15 -8.43 4.95
C PRO A 194 6.84 -8.54 3.46
N GLY A 195 7.62 -7.85 2.61
CA GLY A 195 7.48 -7.96 1.16
C GLY A 195 7.24 -6.62 0.49
N GLU A 196 6.41 -6.61 -0.54
CA GLU A 196 6.18 -5.42 -1.37
C GLU A 196 5.07 -4.55 -0.81
N ILE A 197 5.34 -3.24 -0.72
CA ILE A 197 4.38 -2.30 -0.15
C ILE A 197 3.15 -2.08 -1.06
N ALA A 198 3.34 -2.18 -2.39
CA ALA A 198 2.31 -1.87 -3.38
C ALA A 198 1.14 -2.86 -3.40
N ILE A 199 1.34 -4.08 -2.88
CA ILE A 199 0.30 -5.13 -2.90
C ILE A 199 -0.55 -5.15 -1.61
N ILE A 200 -0.16 -4.39 -0.57
CA ILE A 200 -0.87 -4.36 0.70
C ILE A 200 -2.23 -3.69 0.52
N ARG A 201 -3.30 -4.36 0.95
CA ARG A 201 -4.68 -3.90 0.81
C ARG A 201 -5.21 -3.27 2.09
N THR A 202 -6.19 -2.37 1.94
CA THR A 202 -6.86 -1.69 3.07
C THR A 202 -7.44 -2.68 4.08
N SER A 203 -8.08 -3.75 3.61
CA SER A 203 -8.68 -4.78 4.47
C SER A 203 -7.66 -5.50 5.35
N GLU A 204 -6.43 -5.70 4.85
CA GLU A 204 -5.36 -6.32 5.62
C GLU A 204 -4.84 -5.37 6.70
N ILE A 205 -4.73 -4.08 6.39
CA ILE A 205 -4.34 -3.05 7.36
C ILE A 205 -5.41 -2.89 8.45
N ASP A 206 -6.69 -2.88 8.08
CA ASP A 206 -7.80 -2.83 9.05
C ASP A 206 -7.82 -4.07 9.95
N ALA A 207 -7.62 -5.26 9.39
CA ALA A 207 -7.50 -6.49 10.17
C ALA A 207 -6.31 -6.44 11.14
N TYR A 208 -5.18 -5.86 10.73
CA TYR A 208 -4.03 -5.63 11.61
C TYR A 208 -4.34 -4.63 12.73
N LEU A 209 -4.92 -3.48 12.40
CA LEU A 209 -5.27 -2.43 13.37
C LEU A 209 -6.30 -2.92 14.39
N ASN A 210 -7.27 -3.74 13.96
CA ASN A 210 -8.28 -4.33 14.84
C ASN A 210 -7.67 -5.23 15.93
N ARG A 211 -6.64 -6.01 15.58
CA ARG A 211 -5.92 -6.89 16.51
C ARG A 211 -5.05 -6.16 17.52
N LEU A 212 -4.76 -4.87 17.30
CA LEU A 212 -4.01 -4.10 18.28
C LEU A 212 -4.80 -3.99 19.59
N GLY A 213 -4.10 -4.09 20.72
CA GLY A 213 -4.68 -3.86 22.04
C GLY A 213 -4.81 -2.36 22.37
N GLY A 214 -5.58 -2.08 23.42
CA GLY A 214 -5.75 -0.75 24.00
C GLY A 214 -6.94 0.04 23.43
N ARG A 215 -7.11 1.26 23.97
CA ARG A 215 -8.21 2.18 23.62
C ARG A 215 -8.14 2.65 22.17
N ALA A 216 -9.27 3.07 21.61
CA ALA A 216 -9.41 3.56 20.25
C ALA A 216 -8.36 4.63 19.89
N ARG A 217 -8.03 5.53 20.81
CA ARG A 217 -6.98 6.54 20.61
C ARG A 217 -5.62 5.95 20.27
N ASN A 218 -5.21 4.85 20.91
CA ASN A 218 -3.92 4.22 20.63
C ASN A 218 -3.92 3.55 19.25
N LYS A 219 -5.04 2.94 18.86
CA LYS A 219 -5.23 2.35 17.53
C LYS A 219 -5.18 3.43 16.43
N ASN A 220 -5.87 4.55 16.65
CA ASN A 220 -5.83 5.70 15.74
C ASN A 220 -4.42 6.30 15.63
N ASN A 221 -3.67 6.42 16.74
CA ASN A 221 -2.29 6.85 16.67
C ASN A 221 -1.43 5.90 15.79
N ALA A 222 -1.63 4.58 15.89
CA ALA A 222 -0.95 3.62 15.02
C ALA A 222 -1.36 3.81 13.55
N ARG A 223 -2.67 3.91 13.30
CA ARG A 223 -3.26 4.18 11.98
C ARG A 223 -2.67 5.43 11.34
N ASP A 224 -2.63 6.56 12.06
CA ASP A 224 -2.12 7.83 11.54
C ASP A 224 -0.63 7.77 11.20
N ARG A 225 0.16 6.99 11.96
CA ARG A 225 1.59 6.77 11.67
C ARG A 225 1.79 5.89 10.44
N ILE A 226 0.94 4.87 10.25
CA ILE A 226 0.95 4.05 9.04
C ILE A 226 0.53 4.88 7.83
N ILE A 227 -0.52 5.70 7.94
CA ILE A 227 -0.93 6.64 6.88
C ILE A 227 0.22 7.59 6.53
N SER A 228 0.88 8.17 7.53
CA SER A 228 2.02 9.07 7.32
C SER A 228 3.18 8.37 6.57
N PHE A 229 3.43 7.10 6.89
CA PHE A 229 4.41 6.29 6.17
C PHE A 229 4.01 6.07 4.71
N PHE A 230 2.77 5.67 4.42
CA PHE A 230 2.30 5.48 3.04
C PHE A 230 2.25 6.79 2.24
N ASN A 231 1.93 7.93 2.87
CA ASN A 231 2.05 9.25 2.24
C ASN A 231 3.49 9.55 1.80
N PHE A 232 4.47 9.24 2.65
CA PHE A 232 5.88 9.35 2.28
C PHE A 232 6.26 8.42 1.12
N MET A 233 5.68 7.22 1.07
CA MET A 233 5.89 6.26 -0.02
C MET A 233 5.40 6.80 -1.36
N VAL A 234 4.23 7.45 -1.39
CA VAL A 234 3.75 8.18 -2.57
C VAL A 234 4.68 9.33 -2.93
N GLN A 235 5.13 10.10 -1.94
CA GLN A 235 6.01 11.26 -2.16
C GLN A 235 7.32 10.88 -2.84
N LYS A 236 7.95 9.78 -2.40
CA LYS A 236 9.25 9.28 -2.91
C LYS A 236 9.13 8.31 -4.09
N GLY A 237 7.92 8.04 -4.58
CA GLY A 237 7.70 7.21 -5.77
C GLY A 237 7.74 5.70 -5.50
N TYR A 238 7.61 5.25 -4.26
CA TYR A 238 7.40 3.83 -3.94
C TYR A 238 5.95 3.38 -4.20
N LEU A 239 5.01 4.34 -4.26
CA LEU A 239 3.61 4.13 -4.61
C LEU A 239 3.19 5.14 -5.69
N PRO A 240 2.14 4.84 -6.49
CA PRO A 240 1.61 5.75 -7.50
C PRO A 240 1.21 7.11 -6.93
N LYS A 241 1.43 8.18 -7.70
CA LYS A 241 0.92 9.53 -7.37
C LYS A 241 -0.47 9.74 -7.96
N GLY A 242 -1.29 10.51 -7.26
CA GLY A 242 -2.64 10.89 -7.69
C GLY A 242 -3.72 9.84 -7.44
N ILE A 243 -3.39 8.73 -6.78
CA ILE A 243 -4.34 7.70 -6.36
C ILE A 243 -4.21 7.51 -4.84
N ASP A 244 -5.34 7.30 -4.18
CA ASP A 244 -5.36 7.01 -2.75
C ASP A 244 -4.71 5.66 -2.44
N HIS A 245 -3.76 5.66 -1.50
CA HIS A 245 -3.06 4.46 -1.06
C HIS A 245 -3.89 3.68 -0.04
N ALA A 246 -3.61 2.37 0.10
CA ALA A 246 -4.36 1.45 0.96
C ALA A 246 -4.58 1.96 2.40
N ALA A 247 -3.55 2.52 3.03
CA ALA A 247 -3.68 3.01 4.40
C ALA A 247 -4.67 4.18 4.58
N LYS A 248 -4.92 5.00 3.55
CA LYS A 248 -5.73 6.22 3.66
C LYS A 248 -7.20 5.90 3.94
N SER A 249 -7.69 4.81 3.35
CA SER A 249 -9.08 4.35 3.48
C SER A 249 -9.31 3.41 4.67
N THR A 250 -8.34 3.27 5.58
CA THR A 250 -8.50 2.46 6.79
C THR A 250 -9.53 3.05 7.73
N THR A 251 -10.20 2.21 8.50
CA THR A 251 -11.29 2.61 9.39
C THR A 251 -10.76 3.23 10.68
N SER A 252 -11.36 4.34 11.13
CA SER A 252 -11.03 4.95 12.42
C SER A 252 -11.74 4.23 13.56
N PHE A 253 -11.11 4.27 14.74
CA PHE A 253 -11.63 3.63 15.94
C PHE A 253 -12.31 4.67 16.84
N THR A 254 -13.41 4.28 17.47
CA THR A 254 -14.07 5.07 18.52
C THR A 254 -14.33 4.16 19.71
N ASP A 255 -14.03 4.64 20.92
CA ASP A 255 -14.39 3.91 22.13
C ASP A 255 -15.92 3.97 22.31
N PRO A 256 -16.58 2.92 22.83
CA PRO A 256 -18.02 2.95 23.08
C PRO A 256 -18.41 4.18 23.89
N ARG A 257 -19.52 4.81 23.53
CA ARG A 257 -20.07 5.91 24.31
C ARG A 257 -20.47 5.36 25.69
N PRO A 258 -20.03 5.99 26.80
CA PRO A 258 -20.52 5.60 28.11
C PRO A 258 -22.04 5.81 28.16
N VAL A 259 -22.75 4.78 28.63
CA VAL A 259 -24.20 4.84 28.87
C VAL A 259 -24.37 4.75 30.37
N ILE A 260 -25.06 5.74 30.95
CA ILE A 260 -25.39 5.77 32.37
C ILE A 260 -26.69 4.97 32.52
N THR A 261 -26.65 3.96 33.39
CA THR A 261 -27.75 3.02 33.61
C THR A 261 -28.21 2.97 35.07
N SER A 262 -27.50 3.63 35.98
CA SER A 262 -27.89 3.76 37.39
C SER A 262 -27.65 5.17 37.92
N GLU A 263 -28.26 5.48 39.07
CA GLU A 263 -28.05 6.75 39.78
C GLU A 263 -26.62 6.86 40.29
N GLU A 264 -26.04 5.77 40.77
CA GLU A 264 -24.63 5.72 41.20
C GLU A 264 -23.68 6.02 40.04
N GLU A 265 -23.96 5.48 38.84
CA GLU A 265 -23.20 5.81 37.63
C GLU A 265 -23.38 7.29 37.23
N ALA A 266 -24.56 7.86 37.43
CA ALA A 266 -24.82 9.27 37.16
C ALA A 266 -23.99 10.17 38.09
N VAL A 267 -24.03 9.91 39.39
CA VAL A 267 -23.24 10.61 40.41
C VAL A 267 -21.74 10.45 40.12
N ALA A 268 -21.28 9.21 39.92
CA ALA A 268 -19.87 8.96 39.60
C ALA A 268 -19.42 9.67 38.32
N SER A 269 -20.28 9.79 37.31
CA SER A 269 -19.95 10.52 36.07
C SER A 269 -19.82 12.03 36.28
N ALA A 270 -20.57 12.61 37.21
CA ALA A 270 -20.48 14.02 37.58
C ALA A 270 -19.22 14.30 38.44
N GLU A 271 -18.83 13.35 39.28
CA GLU A 271 -17.66 13.46 40.16
C GLU A 271 -16.34 13.05 39.51
N ALA A 272 -16.38 12.26 38.43
CA ALA A 272 -15.22 11.76 37.69
C ALA A 272 -14.50 12.89 36.93
N THR A 273 -13.79 13.73 37.69
CA THR A 273 -12.97 14.80 37.17
C THR A 273 -11.49 14.50 37.46
N ASP A 274 -10.66 14.64 36.42
CA ASP A 274 -9.19 14.63 36.55
C ASP A 274 -8.71 15.97 37.18
N LEU A 275 -9.29 16.38 38.31
CA LEU A 275 -9.00 17.63 39.03
C LEU A 275 -8.63 17.34 40.49
N TYR A 276 -7.86 18.23 41.09
CA TYR A 276 -7.68 18.26 42.55
C TYR A 276 -8.60 19.32 43.15
N LEU A 277 -9.16 19.03 44.33
CA LEU A 277 -9.86 20.02 45.12
C LEU A 277 -8.86 20.99 45.78
N PRO A 278 -9.27 22.20 46.19
CA PRO A 278 -8.38 23.13 46.89
C PRO A 278 -7.72 22.50 48.13
N GLU A 279 -8.48 21.75 48.92
CA GLU A 279 -7.95 21.04 50.09
C GLU A 279 -6.91 19.98 49.72
N ASP A 280 -7.18 19.17 48.69
CA ASP A 280 -6.23 18.17 48.19
C ASP A 280 -4.91 18.83 47.76
N MET A 281 -5.01 19.94 47.03
CA MET A 281 -3.83 20.68 46.59
C MET A 281 -3.05 21.26 47.78
N GLY A 282 -3.74 21.77 48.79
CA GLY A 282 -3.14 22.19 50.05
C GLY A 282 -2.33 21.07 50.72
N ARG A 283 -2.91 19.87 50.83
CA ARG A 283 -2.23 18.67 51.38
C ARG A 283 -1.01 18.26 50.54
N ILE A 284 -1.14 18.27 49.21
CA ILE A 284 -0.03 17.97 48.28
C ILE A 284 1.12 18.96 48.47
N LEU A 285 0.82 20.26 48.54
CA LEU A 285 1.84 21.29 48.74
C LEU A 285 2.50 21.17 50.11
N ALA A 286 1.74 20.88 51.16
CA ALA A 286 2.27 20.67 52.51
C ALA A 286 3.24 19.49 52.58
N ALA A 287 2.95 18.40 51.84
CA ALA A 287 3.81 17.22 51.78
C ALA A 287 5.10 17.41 50.95
N ALA A 288 5.16 18.44 50.09
CA ALA A 288 6.26 18.67 49.16
C ALA A 288 7.46 19.36 49.82
N GLU A 289 8.67 18.87 49.52
CA GLU A 289 9.92 19.59 49.83
C GLU A 289 10.14 20.75 48.86
N ILE A 290 11.12 21.63 49.13
CA ILE A 290 11.28 22.92 48.42
C ILE A 290 11.35 22.79 46.89
N ASP A 291 12.11 21.83 46.37
CA ASP A 291 12.32 21.60 44.93
C ASP A 291 11.06 21.08 44.25
N GLU A 292 10.37 20.11 44.85
CA GLU A 292 9.09 19.60 44.34
C GLU A 292 8.01 20.67 44.42
N ARG A 293 7.95 21.39 45.55
CA ARG A 293 6.90 22.37 45.86
C ARG A 293 6.86 23.48 44.82
N VAL A 294 8.00 24.07 44.46
CA VAL A 294 8.01 25.17 43.49
C VAL A 294 7.51 24.73 42.12
N THR A 295 7.84 23.50 41.70
CA THR A 295 7.35 22.95 40.45
C THR A 295 5.85 22.65 40.50
N LEU A 296 5.34 22.17 41.64
CA LEU A 296 3.91 21.93 41.85
C LEU A 296 3.10 23.22 41.85
N GLU A 297 3.58 24.26 42.55
CA GLU A 297 2.93 25.57 42.59
C GLU A 297 2.86 26.21 41.21
N LEU A 298 3.97 26.24 40.46
CA LEU A 298 3.96 26.71 39.09
C LEU A 298 3.01 25.88 38.24
N LYS A 299 3.02 24.55 38.36
CA LYS A 299 2.14 23.68 37.58
C LYS A 299 0.65 23.89 37.89
N ALA A 300 0.30 24.05 39.17
CA ALA A 300 -1.06 24.14 39.67
C ALA A 300 -1.68 25.55 39.52
N PHE A 301 -0.85 26.60 39.48
CA PHE A 301 -1.32 27.99 39.50
C PHE A 301 -0.95 28.82 38.26
N SER A 302 -0.42 28.19 37.21
CA SER A 302 -0.16 28.87 35.92
C SER A 302 -0.59 28.05 34.69
N GLY A 303 -1.06 26.83 34.90
CA GLY A 303 -1.53 25.97 33.80
C GLY A 303 -0.44 25.54 32.83
N LEU A 304 0.85 25.72 33.12
CA LEU A 304 1.96 25.26 32.26
C LEU A 304 1.86 23.76 31.93
N ARG A 305 2.32 23.37 30.73
CA ARG A 305 2.52 21.94 30.41
C ARG A 305 3.67 21.38 31.23
N THR A 306 3.66 20.08 31.48
CA THR A 306 4.74 19.43 32.24
C THR A 306 6.05 19.51 31.47
N GLU A 307 6.00 19.38 30.15
CA GLU A 307 7.14 19.56 29.26
C GLU A 307 7.61 21.01 29.18
N GLU A 308 6.71 21.99 29.32
CA GLU A 308 7.10 23.42 29.39
C GLU A 308 7.83 23.68 30.71
N LEU A 309 7.27 23.21 31.83
CA LEU A 309 7.86 23.38 33.16
C LEU A 309 9.21 22.67 33.31
N ALA A 310 9.37 21.46 32.77
CA ALA A 310 10.64 20.73 32.79
C ALA A 310 11.78 21.45 32.02
N ARG A 311 11.44 22.43 31.19
CA ARG A 311 12.39 23.27 30.43
C ARG A 311 12.40 24.72 30.93
N MET A 312 11.68 25.04 31.99
CA MET A 312 11.53 26.40 32.49
C MET A 312 12.77 26.86 33.25
N TRP A 313 13.12 28.13 33.06
CA TRP A 313 14.22 28.80 33.73
C TRP A 313 13.68 29.94 34.58
N TRP A 314 14.30 30.19 35.74
CA TRP A 314 13.89 31.26 36.65
C TRP A 314 13.91 32.64 36.01
N VAL A 315 14.86 32.91 35.11
CA VAL A 315 14.94 34.18 34.36
C VAL A 315 13.69 34.48 33.51
N LEU A 316 12.91 33.45 33.17
CA LEU A 316 11.67 33.59 32.41
C LEU A 316 10.44 33.83 33.30
N ILE A 317 10.59 33.78 34.63
CA ILE A 317 9.53 34.05 35.60
C ILE A 317 9.71 35.49 36.09
N ASN A 318 9.03 36.42 35.42
CA ASN A 318 9.10 37.83 35.76
C ASN A 318 8.10 38.17 36.87
N ALA A 319 8.44 37.82 38.11
CA ALA A 319 7.58 38.05 39.27
C ALA A 319 7.25 39.53 39.50
N LYS A 320 8.18 40.44 39.16
CA LYS A 320 7.96 41.90 39.28
C LYS A 320 6.95 42.41 38.27
N ALA A 321 7.02 41.94 37.02
CA ALA A 321 6.06 42.31 35.98
C ALA A 321 4.80 41.43 35.98
N GLY A 322 4.73 40.41 36.83
CA GLY A 322 3.54 39.58 37.02
C GLY A 322 3.27 38.57 35.92
N TYR A 323 4.29 38.06 35.21
CA TYR A 323 4.09 37.03 34.18
C TYR A 323 5.23 36.03 34.05
N ILE A 324 4.92 34.85 33.52
CA ILE A 324 5.86 33.81 33.08
C ILE A 324 5.95 33.87 31.56
N ASN A 325 7.17 34.05 31.03
CA ASN A 325 7.43 34.07 29.60
C ASN A 325 7.65 32.64 29.07
N VAL A 326 6.63 32.08 28.42
CA VAL A 326 6.77 30.80 27.72
C VAL A 326 7.22 31.09 26.30
N THR A 327 8.52 31.07 26.05
CA THR A 327 9.12 31.35 24.73
C THR A 327 8.86 30.23 23.72
N ASP A 328 9.09 30.47 22.44
CA ASP A 328 8.92 29.46 21.37
C ASP A 328 9.78 28.20 21.59
N ALA A 329 10.97 28.35 22.18
CA ALA A 329 11.84 27.21 22.51
C ALA A 329 11.25 26.27 23.58
N ILE A 330 10.33 26.78 24.40
CA ILE A 330 9.67 26.06 25.49
C ILE A 330 8.24 25.67 25.09
N ALA A 331 7.52 26.52 24.37
CA ALA A 331 6.14 26.31 23.97
C ALA A 331 5.99 25.04 23.12
N LYS A 332 4.85 24.36 23.28
CA LYS A 332 4.44 23.29 22.34
C LYS A 332 3.74 23.84 21.10
N VAL A 333 2.99 24.94 21.27
CA VAL A 333 2.14 25.52 20.23
C VAL A 333 2.68 26.90 19.87
N ASN A 334 2.46 27.89 20.73
CA ASN A 334 2.88 29.28 20.51
C ASN A 334 3.54 29.86 21.77
N GLN A 335 4.49 30.77 21.59
CA GLN A 335 4.94 31.66 22.65
C GLN A 335 3.77 32.42 23.27
N ARG A 336 3.84 32.62 24.59
CA ARG A 336 2.82 33.34 25.34
C ARG A 336 3.35 33.87 26.67
N ALA A 337 2.71 34.91 27.17
CA ALA A 337 2.85 35.36 28.56
C ALA A 337 1.72 34.74 29.40
N VAL A 338 2.08 34.05 30.47
CA VAL A 338 1.12 33.49 31.44
C VAL A 338 1.10 34.39 32.67
N PRO A 339 -0.05 34.91 33.11
CA PRO A 339 -0.09 35.79 34.28
C PRO A 339 0.33 35.03 35.56
N ILE A 340 1.07 35.73 36.42
CA ILE A 340 1.33 35.29 37.79
C ILE A 340 0.24 35.92 38.66
N LEU A 341 -0.74 35.10 39.05
CA LEU A 341 -1.81 35.51 39.95
C LEU A 341 -1.30 35.70 41.37
N GLU A 342 -2.07 36.40 42.21
CA GLU A 342 -1.60 36.87 43.52
C GLU A 342 -1.15 35.72 44.45
N ASN A 343 -1.83 34.57 44.42
CA ASN A 343 -1.42 33.40 45.19
C ASN A 343 -0.05 32.86 44.77
N LEU A 344 0.18 32.70 43.46
CA LEU A 344 1.47 32.25 42.95
C LEU A 344 2.55 33.29 43.22
N LYS A 345 2.25 34.58 43.09
CA LYS A 345 3.17 35.68 43.41
C LYS A 345 3.65 35.60 44.86
N ARG A 346 2.72 35.48 45.82
CA ARG A 346 3.01 35.33 47.25
C ARG A 346 3.87 34.10 47.53
N ARG A 347 3.56 32.98 46.89
CA ARG A 347 4.32 31.73 47.04
C ARG A 347 5.73 31.85 46.49
N LEU A 348 5.89 32.38 45.28
CA LEU A 348 7.21 32.62 44.67
C LEU A 348 8.05 33.61 45.49
N ALA A 349 7.44 34.60 46.13
CA ALA A 349 8.14 35.53 47.01
C ALA A 349 8.74 34.85 48.26
N ALA A 350 8.13 33.78 48.76
CA ALA A 350 8.60 33.05 49.95
C ALA A 350 9.85 32.20 49.70
N TYR A 351 10.22 31.93 48.44
CA TYR A 351 11.44 31.18 48.14
C TYR A 351 12.71 32.05 48.29
N PRO A 352 13.81 31.49 48.85
CA PRO A 352 15.10 32.17 48.90
C PRO A 352 15.61 32.56 47.51
N GLU A 353 16.31 33.70 47.41
CA GLU A 353 16.91 34.16 46.14
C GLU A 353 18.00 33.20 45.60
N THR A 354 18.59 32.38 46.46
CA THR A 354 19.52 31.31 46.05
C THR A 354 18.82 30.22 45.25
N GLU A 355 17.52 29.98 45.49
CA GLU A 355 16.75 29.00 44.74
C GLU A 355 16.31 29.50 43.37
N LYS A 356 16.15 30.82 43.22
CA LYS A 356 15.63 31.48 42.01
C LYS A 356 16.67 31.64 40.89
N ARG A 357 17.49 30.62 40.68
CA ARG A 357 18.57 30.58 39.67
C ARG A 357 18.49 29.31 38.84
N ASP A 358 18.99 29.36 37.61
CA ASP A 358 19.00 28.25 36.66
C ASP A 358 17.61 27.73 36.28
N LYS A 359 17.51 26.44 35.95
CA LYS A 359 16.25 25.75 35.67
C LYS A 359 15.40 25.67 36.94
N VAL A 360 14.10 25.77 36.80
CA VAL A 360 13.16 25.59 37.91
C VAL A 360 13.21 24.14 38.42
N SER A 361 13.17 23.15 37.52
CA SER A 361 13.19 21.73 37.88
C SER A 361 14.62 21.17 37.93
N LYS A 362 15.51 21.77 38.73
CA LYS A 362 16.96 21.43 38.78
C LYS A 362 17.23 19.93 38.92
N ARG A 363 16.47 19.25 39.78
CA ARG A 363 16.63 17.82 40.09
C ARG A 363 15.99 16.86 39.08
N TRP A 364 15.18 17.37 38.15
CA TRP A 364 14.44 16.55 37.18
C TRP A 364 14.64 17.07 35.77
N GLY A 365 15.54 16.43 35.02
CA GLY A 365 15.90 16.81 33.65
C GLY A 365 14.85 16.48 32.58
N SER A 366 13.72 15.85 32.94
CA SER A 366 12.65 15.48 32.00
C SER A 366 11.25 15.61 32.60
N SER A 367 10.24 15.74 31.74
CA SER A 367 8.84 15.70 32.14
C SER A 367 8.45 14.38 32.82
N ASN A 368 9.07 13.26 32.41
CA ASN A 368 8.81 11.94 33.03
C ASN A 368 9.38 11.86 34.44
N SER A 369 10.61 12.35 34.66
CA SER A 369 11.21 12.38 36.00
C SER A 369 10.45 13.30 36.94
N LEU A 370 9.93 14.43 36.42
CA LEU A 370 9.11 15.37 37.19
C LEU A 370 7.75 14.76 37.57
N TYR A 371 7.12 14.04 36.64
CA TYR A 371 5.93 13.23 36.91
C TYR A 371 6.14 12.27 38.09
N HIS A 372 7.23 11.49 38.08
CA HIS A 372 7.51 10.55 39.16
C HIS A 372 7.77 11.25 40.50
N ALA A 373 8.34 12.46 40.49
CA ALA A 373 8.50 13.27 41.69
C ALA A 373 7.15 13.68 42.27
N TRP A 374 6.28 14.25 41.44
CA TRP A 374 4.93 14.63 41.87
C TRP A 374 4.11 13.44 42.35
N LYS A 375 4.25 12.27 41.71
CA LYS A 375 3.59 11.05 42.18
C LYS A 375 4.02 10.69 43.61
N ARG A 376 5.32 10.77 43.94
CA ARG A 376 5.79 10.51 45.30
C ARG A 376 5.22 11.52 46.30
N VAL A 377 5.07 12.79 45.91
CA VAL A 377 4.46 13.81 46.76
C VAL A 377 2.98 13.52 47.00
N THR A 378 2.22 13.16 45.96
CA THR A 378 0.80 12.81 46.12
C THR A 378 0.63 11.57 46.99
N ASP A 379 1.48 10.56 46.80
CA ASP A 379 1.49 9.35 47.64
C ASP A 379 1.78 9.72 49.12
N LYS A 380 2.76 10.60 49.39
CA LYS A 380 3.06 11.14 50.74
C LYS A 380 1.90 11.95 51.33
N ALA A 381 1.12 12.64 50.50
CA ALA A 381 -0.07 13.36 50.90
C ALA A 381 -1.32 12.46 51.10
N GLY A 382 -1.20 11.15 50.89
CA GLY A 382 -2.32 10.20 50.99
C GLY A 382 -3.33 10.33 49.85
N LEU A 383 -2.93 10.88 48.70
CA LEU A 383 -3.82 11.17 47.58
C LEU A 383 -3.40 10.43 46.31
N PRO A 384 -4.36 9.93 45.51
CA PRO A 384 -4.04 9.28 44.25
C PRO A 384 -3.50 10.30 43.24
N TYR A 385 -2.41 9.95 42.56
CA TYR A 385 -1.91 10.77 41.45
C TYR A 385 -2.90 10.74 40.27
N LYS A 386 -3.50 11.89 39.96
CA LYS A 386 -4.39 12.07 38.81
C LYS A 386 -3.63 12.62 37.59
N LYS A 387 -3.73 11.94 36.44
CA LYS A 387 -2.95 12.29 35.24
C LYS A 387 -3.35 13.67 34.70
N ASN A 388 -2.36 14.57 34.56
CA ASN A 388 -2.53 15.96 34.12
C ASN A 388 -3.37 16.85 35.06
N ALA A 389 -3.79 16.35 36.22
CA ALA A 389 -4.78 17.04 37.04
C ALA A 389 -4.33 18.41 37.54
N PHE A 390 -3.06 18.62 37.87
CA PHE A 390 -2.56 19.94 38.27
C PHE A 390 -2.82 21.03 37.21
N ARG A 391 -2.57 20.71 35.93
CA ARG A 391 -2.84 21.65 34.83
C ARG A 391 -4.33 21.76 34.57
N ASN A 392 -5.06 20.65 34.62
CA ASN A 392 -6.49 20.67 34.38
C ASN A 392 -7.22 21.52 35.44
N SER A 393 -6.80 21.39 36.70
CA SER A 393 -7.28 22.18 37.84
C SER A 393 -7.12 23.67 37.55
N TYR A 394 -5.91 24.14 37.24
CA TYR A 394 -5.71 25.55 36.85
C TYR A 394 -6.70 26.00 35.76
N ILE A 395 -6.83 25.23 34.67
CA ILE A 395 -7.65 25.63 33.53
C ILE A 395 -9.12 25.73 33.93
N SER A 396 -9.65 24.74 34.65
CA SER A 396 -11.03 24.72 35.12
C SER A 396 -11.32 25.86 36.10
N TYR A 397 -10.48 26.03 37.14
CA TYR A 397 -10.68 27.11 38.12
C TYR A 397 -10.48 28.49 37.50
N ARG A 398 -9.48 28.67 36.62
CA ARG A 398 -9.27 29.93 35.90
C ARG A 398 -10.45 30.27 34.99
N LEU A 399 -11.03 29.28 34.31
CA LEU A 399 -12.22 29.47 33.48
C LEU A 399 -13.46 29.80 34.32
N ALA A 400 -13.63 29.19 35.48
CA ALA A 400 -14.71 29.55 36.40
C ALA A 400 -14.55 30.98 36.94
N GLN A 401 -13.31 31.42 37.18
CA GLN A 401 -12.99 32.78 37.63
C GLN A 401 -13.21 33.85 36.55
N THR A 402 -12.75 33.62 35.31
CA THR A 402 -12.78 34.64 34.25
C THR A 402 -14.03 34.58 33.37
N LYS A 403 -14.62 33.39 33.23
CA LYS A 403 -15.66 33.07 32.24
C LYS A 403 -15.25 33.39 30.79
N ASP A 404 -13.95 33.55 30.52
CA ASP A 404 -13.40 33.87 29.20
C ASP A 404 -12.60 32.69 28.63
N ILE A 405 -13.21 32.02 27.65
CA ILE A 405 -12.64 30.87 26.94
C ILE A 405 -11.35 31.24 26.20
N ASN A 406 -11.32 32.40 25.53
CA ASN A 406 -10.20 32.78 24.68
C ASN A 406 -8.98 33.17 25.52
N LEU A 407 -9.22 33.91 26.61
CA LEU A 407 -8.17 34.23 27.58
C LEU A 407 -7.55 32.96 28.16
N VAL A 408 -8.37 32.03 28.66
CA VAL A 408 -7.87 30.78 29.25
C VAL A 408 -7.17 29.88 28.21
N ALA A 409 -7.68 29.87 26.97
CA ALA A 409 -7.03 29.17 25.87
C ALA A 409 -5.63 29.76 25.62
N TYR A 410 -5.52 31.09 25.53
CA TYR A 410 -4.24 31.78 25.40
C TYR A 410 -3.30 31.46 26.57
N GLU A 411 -3.70 31.72 27.82
CA GLU A 411 -2.87 31.52 29.02
C GLU A 411 -2.38 30.07 29.17
N SER A 412 -3.26 29.09 28.94
CA SER A 412 -2.89 27.68 29.03
C SER A 412 -2.19 27.18 27.77
N GLY A 413 -2.19 27.95 26.67
CA GLY A 413 -1.71 27.54 25.37
C GLY A 413 -2.53 26.41 24.74
N ASN A 414 -3.83 26.31 25.05
CA ASN A 414 -4.79 25.43 24.41
C ASN A 414 -5.51 26.13 23.24
N SER A 415 -6.36 25.41 22.51
CA SER A 415 -7.32 26.03 21.59
C SER A 415 -8.67 26.25 22.29
N PRO A 416 -9.47 27.24 21.86
CA PRO A 416 -10.83 27.46 22.38
C PRO A 416 -11.71 26.20 22.30
N GLU A 417 -11.57 25.38 21.25
CA GLU A 417 -12.31 24.14 21.06
C GLU A 417 -11.97 23.11 22.13
N ILE A 418 -10.69 23.02 22.53
CA ILE A 418 -10.25 22.16 23.62
C ILE A 418 -10.81 22.65 24.95
N ILE A 419 -10.86 23.96 25.18
CA ILE A 419 -11.48 24.52 26.39
C ILE A 419 -12.96 24.16 26.46
N ARG A 420 -13.73 24.43 25.40
CA ARG A 420 -15.16 24.10 25.31
C ARG A 420 -15.44 22.62 25.53
N LYS A 421 -14.59 21.75 24.98
CA LYS A 421 -14.82 20.30 25.01
C LYS A 421 -14.59 19.66 26.38
N TYR A 422 -13.65 20.19 27.17
CA TYR A 422 -13.15 19.45 28.35
C TYR A 422 -13.18 20.22 29.67
N TYR A 423 -13.46 21.53 29.68
CA TYR A 423 -13.27 22.34 30.90
C TYR A 423 -14.48 23.18 31.31
N LEU A 424 -15.57 23.19 30.52
CA LEU A 424 -16.77 23.97 30.86
C LEU A 424 -17.46 23.41 32.11
N ASP A 425 -17.81 24.34 33.01
CA ASP A 425 -18.69 24.13 34.17
C ASP A 425 -18.32 22.93 35.08
N LEU A 426 -17.03 22.60 35.13
CA LEU A 426 -16.51 21.54 36.01
C LEU A 426 -16.38 21.96 37.48
N VAL A 427 -16.30 23.27 37.74
CA VAL A 427 -16.08 23.85 39.08
C VAL A 427 -16.83 25.18 39.20
N THR A 428 -17.23 25.52 40.43
CA THR A 428 -17.95 26.78 40.71
C THR A 428 -16.99 27.97 40.89
N PRO A 429 -17.48 29.22 40.76
CA PRO A 429 -16.68 30.41 41.07
C PRO A 429 -16.15 30.44 42.51
N GLU A 430 -16.92 29.93 43.48
CA GLU A 430 -16.53 29.83 44.89
C GLU A 430 -15.34 28.88 45.05
N GLN A 431 -15.41 27.69 44.44
CA GLN A 431 -14.29 26.74 44.47
C GLN A 431 -13.04 27.30 43.77
N ALA A 432 -13.21 28.14 42.75
CA ALA A 432 -12.10 28.85 42.11
C ALA A 432 -11.48 29.92 43.02
N ALA A 433 -12.31 30.66 43.77
CA ALA A 433 -11.82 31.59 44.78
C ALA A 433 -11.00 30.86 45.85
N ASP A 434 -11.48 29.70 46.33
CA ASP A 434 -10.75 28.86 47.27
C ASP A 434 -9.42 28.37 46.68
N TRP A 435 -9.41 27.85 45.45
CA TRP A 435 -8.20 27.41 44.76
C TRP A 435 -7.14 28.52 44.65
N PHE A 436 -7.55 29.73 44.28
CA PHE A 436 -6.66 30.88 44.17
C PHE A 436 -6.44 31.64 45.48
N SER A 437 -7.04 31.20 46.58
CA SER A 437 -6.72 31.71 47.93
C SER A 437 -5.53 30.99 48.56
N LEU A 438 -5.25 29.75 48.12
CA LEU A 438 -4.19 28.88 48.60
C LEU A 438 -2.83 29.59 48.72
#